data_AF-A0A2P4SEZ5-F1
#
_entry.id   AF-A0A2P4SEZ5-F1
#
_cell.length_a   1.000
_cell.length_b   1.000
_cell.length_c   1.000
_cell.angle_alpha   90.00
_cell.angle_beta   90.00
_cell.angle_gamma   90.00
#
_symmetry.space_group_name_H-M   'P 1'
#
loop_
_entity.id
_entity.type
_entity.pdbx_description
1 polymer ?
#
loop_
_entity_poly.entity_id
_entity_poly.type
_entity_poly.pdbx_seq_one_letter_code
_entity_poly.pdbx_strand_id
1 'polypeptide(L)'
;TLEYLMRHLACLAGSCSATNMPTKNLVIVWAPNLFRSQQEESACASGRAACMELQRQSNVVEFIIDHTDVLFCSSSTLGIGDGAGERPPAGALS
;
A
#
# COMPACT_ATOMS: atom_id res chain seq x y z
N THR A 1 6.02 -3.04 9.06
CA THR A 1 6.60 -4.11 8.21
C THR A 1 6.04 -4.14 6.81
N LEU A 2 4.70 -4.24 6.60
CA LEU A 2 4.10 -4.30 5.25
C LEU A 2 4.41 -3.07 4.38
N GLU A 3 4.26 -1.86 4.90
CA GLU A 3 4.57 -0.62 4.18
C GLU A 3 6.00 -0.63 3.62
N TYR A 4 6.98 -0.97 4.45
CA TYR A 4 8.39 -1.03 4.03
C TYR A 4 8.59 -2.01 2.88
N LEU A 5 7.99 -3.21 2.98
CA LEU A 5 8.04 -4.20 1.91
C LEU A 5 7.40 -3.67 0.63
N MET A 6 6.20 -3.09 0.71
CA MET A 6 5.47 -2.61 -0.48
C MET A 6 6.18 -1.45 -1.17
N ARG A 7 6.72 -0.49 -0.40
CA ARG A 7 7.58 0.59 -0.93
C ARG A 7 8.80 0.02 -1.65
N HIS A 8 9.44 -1.00 -1.07
CA HIS A 8 10.58 -1.66 -1.70
C HIS A 8 10.20 -2.35 -3.02
N LEU A 9 9.09 -3.09 -3.05
CA LEU A 9 8.61 -3.77 -4.26
C LEU A 9 8.18 -2.78 -5.35
N ALA A 10 7.54 -1.67 -4.98
CA ALA A 10 7.16 -0.61 -5.91
C ALA A 10 8.40 0.06 -6.53
N CYS A 11 9.42 0.39 -5.73
CA CYS A 11 10.69 0.89 -6.27
C CYS A 11 11.38 -0.11 -7.21
N LEU A 12 11.34 -1.40 -6.87
CA LEU A 12 11.92 -2.46 -7.68
C LEU A 12 11.21 -2.60 -9.03
N ALA A 13 9.87 -2.51 -9.04
CA ALA A 13 9.05 -2.50 -10.25
C ALA A 13 9.28 -1.24 -11.10
N GLY A 14 9.40 -0.06 -10.49
CA GLY A 14 9.74 1.18 -11.17
C GLY A 14 11.14 1.17 -11.81
N SER A 15 12.05 0.34 -11.27
CA SER A 15 13.41 0.13 -11.79
C SER A 15 13.52 -1.06 -12.75
N CYS A 16 12.39 -1.56 -13.30
CA CYS A 16 12.33 -2.77 -14.12
C CYS A 16 13.25 -2.73 -15.36
N SER A 17 13.56 -1.55 -15.91
CA SER A 17 14.51 -1.41 -17.02
C SER A 17 15.92 -1.89 -16.67
N ALA A 18 16.31 -1.79 -15.39
CA ALA A 18 17.60 -2.24 -14.89
C ALA A 18 17.55 -3.64 -14.26
N THR A 19 16.44 -4.00 -13.62
CA THR A 19 16.32 -5.25 -12.85
C THR A 19 15.66 -6.39 -13.62
N ASN A 20 14.98 -6.10 -14.73
CA ASN A 20 14.10 -7.03 -15.45
C ASN A 20 13.01 -7.65 -14.55
N MET A 21 12.60 -6.93 -13.50
CA MET A 21 11.60 -7.39 -12.53
C MET A 21 10.30 -6.55 -12.64
N PRO A 22 9.39 -6.92 -13.55
CA PRO A 22 8.10 -6.25 -13.66
C PRO A 22 7.17 -6.61 -12.50
N THR A 23 6.21 -5.73 -12.16
CA THR A 23 5.23 -5.92 -11.07
C THR A 23 4.60 -7.31 -11.08
N LYS A 24 4.19 -7.82 -12.26
CA LYS A 24 3.62 -9.16 -12.42
C LYS A 24 4.49 -10.30 -11.85
N ASN A 25 5.81 -10.21 -11.97
CA ASN A 25 6.72 -11.24 -11.45
C ASN A 25 6.80 -11.15 -9.92
N LEU A 26 6.74 -9.94 -9.37
CA LEU A 26 6.69 -9.71 -7.93
C LEU A 26 5.38 -10.25 -7.34
N VAL A 27 4.26 -9.99 -8.00
CA VAL A 27 2.95 -10.48 -7.57
C VAL A 27 2.92 -12.00 -7.46
N ILE A 28 3.45 -12.72 -8.45
CA ILE A 28 3.49 -14.20 -8.45
C ILE A 28 4.22 -14.75 -7.23
N VAL A 29 5.35 -14.15 -6.84
CA VAL A 29 6.16 -14.65 -5.72
C VAL A 29 5.66 -14.16 -4.37
N TRP A 30 5.07 -12.96 -4.29
CA TRP A 30 4.67 -12.36 -3.01
C TRP A 30 3.23 -12.67 -2.61
N ALA A 31 2.30 -12.84 -3.55
CA ALA A 31 0.91 -13.21 -3.25
C ALA A 31 0.77 -14.45 -2.35
N PRO A 32 1.36 -15.62 -2.67
CA PRO A 32 1.20 -16.79 -1.80
C PRO A 32 1.84 -16.61 -0.42
N ASN A 33 2.86 -15.76 -0.29
CA ASN A 33 3.54 -15.50 0.98
C ASN A 33 2.75 -14.55 1.89
N LEU A 34 2.06 -13.57 1.31
CA LEU A 34 1.26 -12.59 2.05
C LEU A 34 -0.06 -13.17 2.55
N PHE A 35 -0.66 -14.10 1.80
CA PHE A 35 -1.94 -14.73 2.13
C PHE A 35 -1.81 -16.15 2.71
N ARG A 36 -0.58 -16.61 3.00
CA ARG A 36 -0.30 -17.99 3.41
C ARG A 36 -1.12 -18.42 4.64
N SER A 37 -1.21 -17.55 5.65
CA SER A 37 -1.91 -17.85 6.91
C SER A 37 -3.43 -17.90 6.80
N GLN A 38 -4.03 -17.30 5.77
CA GLN A 38 -5.48 -17.35 5.54
C GLN A 38 -5.91 -18.58 4.72
N GLN A 39 -4.98 -19.17 3.95
CA GLN A 39 -5.25 -20.37 3.15
C GLN A 39 -5.23 -21.67 3.97
N GLU A 40 -4.63 -21.67 5.17
CA GLU A 40 -4.57 -22.85 6.04
C GLU A 40 -5.96 -23.32 6.51
N GLU A 41 -6.95 -22.41 6.54
CA GLU A 41 -8.32 -22.70 6.97
C GLU A 41 -9.28 -23.03 5.80
N SER A 42 -8.90 -22.72 4.56
CA SER A 42 -9.79 -22.80 3.39
C SER A 42 -9.63 -24.07 2.52
N ALA A 43 -8.89 -25.07 2.99
CA ALA A 43 -8.43 -26.23 2.18
C ALA A 43 -9.55 -27.20 1.68
N CYS A 44 -10.83 -26.88 1.88
CA CYS A 44 -11.96 -27.68 1.38
C CYS A 44 -12.62 -27.13 0.10
N ALA A 45 -12.06 -26.11 -0.55
CA ALA A 45 -12.68 -25.48 -1.72
C ALA A 45 -12.33 -26.19 -3.05
N SER A 46 -13.31 -26.37 -3.94
CA SER A 46 -13.12 -27.00 -5.25
C SER A 46 -12.04 -26.29 -6.09
N GLY A 47 -11.41 -27.00 -7.05
CA GLY A 47 -10.30 -26.45 -7.85
C GLY A 47 -10.60 -25.13 -8.58
N ARG A 48 -11.87 -24.88 -8.93
CA ARG A 48 -12.29 -23.59 -9.51
C ARG A 48 -12.28 -22.46 -8.46
N ALA A 49 -12.71 -22.74 -7.24
CA ALA A 49 -12.69 -21.77 -6.15
C ALA A 49 -11.25 -21.42 -5.74
N ALA A 50 -10.36 -22.41 -5.69
CA ALA A 50 -8.94 -22.20 -5.44
C ALA A 50 -8.28 -21.29 -6.50
N CYS A 51 -8.57 -21.51 -7.79
CA CYS A 51 -8.05 -20.67 -8.87
C CYS A 51 -8.53 -19.20 -8.78
N MET A 52 -9.83 -19.00 -8.49
CA MET A 52 -10.40 -17.67 -8.31
C MET A 52 -9.77 -16.94 -7.11
N GLU A 53 -9.47 -17.67 -6.05
CA GLU A 53 -8.81 -17.11 -4.87
C GLU A 53 -7.36 -16.70 -5.17
N LEU A 54 -6.58 -17.53 -5.86
CA LEU A 54 -5.23 -17.18 -6.29
C LEU A 54 -5.21 -15.93 -7.18
N GLN A 55 -6.20 -15.80 -8.07
CA GLN A 55 -6.36 -14.62 -8.91
C GLN A 55 -6.71 -13.39 -8.06
N ARG A 56 -7.64 -13.52 -7.11
CA ARG A 56 -8.00 -12.43 -6.19
C ARG A 56 -6.78 -11.97 -5.40
N GLN A 57 -6.02 -12.90 -4.83
CA GLN A 57 -4.81 -12.59 -4.05
C GLN A 57 -3.78 -11.86 -4.92
N SER A 58 -3.55 -12.33 -6.14
CA SER A 58 -2.65 -11.69 -7.10
C SER A 58 -3.09 -10.26 -7.40
N ASN A 59 -4.38 -10.04 -7.70
CA ASN A 59 -4.92 -8.71 -7.96
C ASN A 59 -4.77 -7.76 -6.75
N VAL A 60 -4.97 -8.27 -5.53
CA VAL A 60 -4.81 -7.46 -4.32
C VAL A 60 -3.34 -7.07 -4.12
N VAL A 61 -2.38 -7.98 -4.32
CA VAL A 61 -0.95 -7.65 -4.21
C VAL A 61 -0.54 -6.65 -5.29
N GLU A 62 -0.98 -6.86 -6.54
CA GLU A 62 -0.70 -5.94 -7.64
C GLU A 62 -1.22 -4.53 -7.32
N PHE A 63 -2.47 -4.45 -6.85
CA PHE A 63 -3.07 -3.19 -6.43
C PHE A 63 -2.25 -2.49 -5.33
N ILE A 64 -1.83 -3.23 -4.31
CA ILE A 64 -1.04 -2.66 -3.21
C ILE A 64 0.31 -2.14 -3.71
N ILE A 65 1.02 -2.90 -4.56
CA ILE A 65 2.32 -2.48 -5.10
C ILE A 65 2.15 -1.22 -5.95
N ASP A 66 1.22 -1.20 -6.91
CA ASP A 66 1.02 -0.08 -7.84
C ASP A 66 0.51 1.19 -7.16
N HIS A 67 -0.19 1.07 -6.03
CA HIS A 67 -0.77 2.21 -5.30
C HIS A 67 -0.09 2.45 -3.95
N THR A 68 1.13 1.92 -3.76
CA THR A 68 1.86 1.98 -2.48
C THR A 68 1.93 3.41 -1.93
N ASP A 69 2.27 4.39 -2.76
CA ASP A 69 2.42 5.79 -2.32
C ASP A 69 1.11 6.41 -1.82
N VAL A 70 -0.02 6.02 -2.41
CA VAL A 70 -1.35 6.50 -2.00
C VAL A 70 -1.81 5.80 -0.72
N LEU A 71 -1.65 4.47 -0.67
CA LEU A 71 -2.09 3.64 0.45
C LEU A 71 -1.31 3.92 1.74
N PHE A 72 -0.03 4.25 1.62
CA PHE A 72 0.86 4.54 2.75
C PHE A 72 1.31 6.01 2.79
N CYS A 73 0.56 6.92 2.16
CA CYS A 73 0.80 8.35 2.29
C CYS A 73 0.58 8.77 3.75
N SER A 74 1.57 9.42 4.36
CA SER A 74 1.41 9.98 5.69
C SER A 74 0.45 11.16 5.63
N SER A 75 -0.73 11.04 6.26
CA SER A 75 -1.68 12.16 6.43
C SER A 75 -1.13 13.30 7.30
N SER A 76 0.11 13.21 7.79
CA SER A 76 0.76 14.21 8.65
C SER A 76 1.00 15.58 8.00
N THR A 77 0.73 15.77 6.70
CA THR A 77 0.89 17.09 6.03
C THR A 77 -0.42 17.79 5.69
N LEU A 78 -1.59 17.14 5.86
CA LEU A 78 -2.88 17.75 5.50
C LEU A 78 -3.67 18.31 6.70
N GLY A 79 -3.08 18.31 7.89
CA GLY A 79 -3.76 18.70 9.13
C GLY A 79 -2.85 19.33 10.17
N ILE A 80 -2.14 20.42 9.82
CA ILE A 80 -1.57 21.35 10.80
C ILE A 80 -2.19 22.72 10.58
N GLY A 81 -3.28 22.94 11.33
CA GLY A 81 -3.59 24.20 12.02
C GLY A 81 -3.59 25.48 11.20
N ASP A 82 -4.67 25.70 10.45
CA ASP A 82 -5.24 27.05 10.33
C ASP A 82 -5.68 27.48 11.75
N GLY A 83 -5.03 28.49 12.33
CA GLY A 83 -5.46 29.08 13.60
C GLY A 83 -4.34 29.35 14.61
N ALA A 84 -3.59 30.43 14.41
CA ALA A 84 -2.96 31.17 15.50
C ALA A 84 -2.56 32.58 15.05
N GLY A 85 -3.30 33.60 15.53
CA GLY A 85 -2.73 34.95 15.67
C GLY A 85 -3.53 36.14 15.13
N GLU A 86 -4.87 36.16 15.22
CA GLU A 86 -5.58 37.46 15.27
C GLU A 86 -5.12 38.21 16.53
N ARG A 87 -4.21 39.18 16.36
CA ARG A 87 -3.86 40.17 17.39
C ARG A 87 -5.01 41.15 17.52
N PRO A 88 -5.67 41.31 18.68
CA PRO A 88 -6.52 42.47 18.87
C PRO A 88 -5.64 43.73 18.98
N PRO A 89 -6.06 44.88 18.43
CA PRO A 89 -5.35 46.14 18.63
C PRO A 89 -5.53 46.57 20.08
N ALA A 90 -4.48 46.42 20.89
CA ALA A 90 -4.45 46.98 22.23
C ALA A 90 -4.30 48.50 22.15
N GLY A 91 -5.39 49.19 22.50
CA GLY A 91 -5.35 50.43 23.27
C GLY A 91 -4.88 51.68 22.52
N ALA A 92 -5.82 52.36 21.89
CA ALA A 92 -5.94 53.79 22.12
C ALA A 92 -6.38 53.98 23.58
N LEU A 93 -5.69 54.84 24.34
CA LEU A 93 -6.22 55.85 25.27
C LEU A 93 -5.16 56.25 26.32
N SER A 94 -4.87 57.55 26.32
CA SER A 94 -4.16 58.40 27.30
C SER A 94 -2.64 58.40 27.28
#